data_AF-A0A442BHL5-F1
#
_entry.id   AF-A0A442BHL5-F1
#
_cell.length_a   1.000
_cell.length_b   1.000
_cell.length_c   1.000
_cell.angle_alpha   90.00
_cell.angle_beta   90.00
_cell.angle_gamma   90.00
#
_symmetry.space_group_name_H-M   'P 1'
#
loop_
_entity.id
_entity.type
_entity.pdbx_description
1 polymer ?
#
loop_
_entity_poly.entity_id
_entity_poly.type
_entity_poly.pdbx_seq_one_letter_code
_entity_poly.pdbx_strand_id
1 'polypeptide(L)' 'MRGKVGADIVSVAELTSKLFADARAAGISEEEIEEEIGSAYEAILAAIVGSKDNDTG' A
#
# COMPACT_ATOMS: atom_id res chain seq x y z
N MET A 1 12.05 27.08 -18.75
CA MET A 1 11.06 26.17 -18.14
C MET A 1 11.76 25.39 -17.04
N ARG A 2 11.45 25.65 -15.75
CA ARG A 2 11.95 24.83 -14.64
C ARG A 2 11.07 23.59 -14.59
N GLY A 3 11.62 22.44 -14.98
CA GLY A 3 10.92 21.17 -14.87
C GLY A 3 10.53 20.95 -13.41
N LYS A 4 9.24 20.80 -13.14
CA LYS A 4 8.74 20.24 -11.90
C LYS A 4 9.11 18.76 -11.90
N VAL A 5 10.36 18.44 -11.64
CA VAL A 5 10.73 17.08 -11.20
C VAL A 5 10.65 17.09 -9.69
N GLY A 6 9.47 17.41 -9.15
CA GLY A 6 9.08 16.87 -7.86
C GLY A 6 8.46 15.54 -8.24
N ALA A 7 9.23 14.46 -8.20
CA ALA A 7 8.65 13.13 -8.31
C ALA A 7 7.50 13.07 -7.30
N ASP A 8 6.34 12.56 -7.70
CA ASP A 8 5.16 12.45 -6.86
C ASP A 8 5.48 11.54 -5.66
N ILE A 9 6.00 12.11 -4.58
CA ILE A 9 6.31 11.39 -3.34
C ILE A 9 4.97 11.13 -2.66
N VAL A 10 4.45 9.93 -2.84
CA VAL A 10 3.25 9.44 -2.14
C VAL A 10 3.71 8.71 -0.88
N SER A 11 3.11 9.06 0.26
CA SER A 11 3.39 8.36 1.53
C SER A 11 2.70 7.00 1.59
N VAL A 12 3.21 6.06 2.39
CA VAL A 12 2.56 4.76 2.61
C VAL A 12 1.13 4.93 3.14
N ALA A 13 0.93 5.86 4.08
CA ALA A 13 -0.40 6.16 4.63
C ALA A 13 -1.39 6.65 3.56
N GLU A 14 -0.91 7.41 2.58
CA GLU A 14 -1.74 7.86 1.45
C GLU A 14 -2.10 6.70 0.52
N LEU A 15 -1.17 5.77 0.26
CA LEU A 15 -1.46 4.55 -0.50
C LEU A 15 -2.46 3.65 0.23
N THR A 16 -2.32 3.47 1.54
CA THR A 16 -3.29 2.73 2.37
C THR A 16 -4.67 3.36 2.29
N SER A 17 -4.75 4.69 2.40
CA SER A 17 -6.02 5.41 2.31
C SER A 17 -6.69 5.27 0.94
N LYS A 18 -5.90 5.32 -0.13
CA LYS A 18 -6.37 5.08 -1.50
C LYS A 18 -6.87 3.65 -1.69
N LEU A 19 -6.13 2.67 -1.20
CA LEU A 19 -6.53 1.26 -1.25
C LEU A 19 -7.90 1.04 -0.58
N PHE A 20 -8.11 1.59 0.62
CA PHE A 20 -9.40 1.45 1.30
C PHE A 20 -10.54 2.22 0.61
N ALA A 21 -10.25 3.36 -0.01
CA ALA A 21 -11.25 4.05 -0.83
C ALA A 21 -11.67 3.22 -2.03
N ASP A 22 -10.72 2.63 -2.75
CA ASP A 22 -10.97 1.78 -3.92
C ASP A 22 -11.68 0.47 -3.52
N ALA A 23 -11.28 -0.15 -2.42
CA ALA A 23 -11.93 -1.33 -1.86
C ALA A 23 -13.41 -1.07 -1.53
N ARG A 24 -13.70 0.03 -0.83
CA ARG A 24 -15.09 0.42 -0.52
C ARG A 24 -15.89 0.69 -1.78
N ALA A 25 -15.30 1.31 -2.81
CA ALA A 25 -15.96 1.51 -4.10
C ALA A 25 -16.26 0.19 -4.83
N ALA A 26 -15.43 -0.84 -4.59
CA ALA A 26 -15.66 -2.21 -5.08
C ALA A 26 -16.60 -3.04 -4.19
N GLY A 27 -17.08 -2.49 -3.06
CA GLY A 27 -17.94 -3.19 -2.11
C GLY A 27 -17.21 -4.12 -1.13
N ILE A 28 -15.89 -4.00 -1.02
CA ILE A 28 -15.03 -4.75 -0.10
C ILE A 28 -14.84 -3.92 1.17
N SER A 29 -15.02 -4.55 2.34
CA SER A 29 -14.80 -3.87 3.61
C SER A 29 -13.32 -3.82 3.98
N GLU A 30 -12.93 -2.83 4.78
CA GLU A 30 -11.55 -2.73 5.30
C GLU A 30 -11.23 -3.95 6.19
N GLU A 31 -12.21 -4.43 6.96
CA GLU A 31 -12.08 -5.60 7.84
C GLU A 31 -11.81 -6.89 7.04
N GLU A 32 -12.46 -7.09 5.89
CA GLU A 32 -12.21 -8.24 5.01
C GLU A 32 -10.76 -8.26 4.51
N ILE A 33 -10.21 -7.09 4.19
CA ILE A 33 -8.79 -6.96 3.81
C ILE A 33 -7.91 -7.28 5.00
N GLU A 34 -8.16 -6.65 6.15
CA GLU A 34 -7.30 -6.83 7.32
C GLU A 34 -7.35 -8.24 7.92
N GLU A 35 -8.47 -8.96 7.76
CA GLU A 35 -8.57 -10.38 8.11
C GLU A 35 -7.66 -11.28 7.27
N GLU A 36 -7.52 -11.00 5.97
CA GLU A 36 -6.71 -11.83 5.06
C GLU A 36 -5.22 -11.48 5.13
N ILE A 37 -4.87 -10.19 5.11
CA ILE A 37 -3.48 -9.74 4.97
C ILE A 37 -2.88 -9.17 6.27
N GLY A 38 -3.68 -9.04 7.33
CA GLY A 38 -3.29 -8.31 8.53
C GLY A 38 -3.30 -6.81 8.29
N SER A 39 -2.13 -6.16 8.30
CA SER A 39 -2.08 -4.71 8.09
C SER A 39 -1.83 -4.34 6.64
N ALA A 40 -2.81 -3.70 6.00
CA ALA A 40 -2.65 -3.13 4.67
C ALA A 40 -1.49 -2.12 4.60
N TYR A 41 -1.23 -1.37 5.68
CA TYR A 41 -0.08 -0.47 5.76
C TYR A 41 1.25 -1.22 5.68
N GLU A 42 1.44 -2.27 6.49
CA GLU A 42 2.67 -3.07 6.52
C GLU A 42 2.86 -3.84 5.21
N ALA A 43 1.79 -4.35 4.61
CA ALA A 43 1.85 -5.02 3.31
C ALA A 43 2.34 -4.07 2.20
N ILE A 44 1.81 -2.84 2.15
CA ILE A 44 2.24 -1.82 1.19
C ILE A 44 3.68 -1.38 1.48
N LEU A 45 4.04 -1.18 2.75
CA LEU A 45 5.40 -0.83 3.15
C LEU A 45 6.40 -1.91 2.71
N ALA A 46 6.09 -3.18 2.97
CA ALA A 46 6.92 -4.32 2.58
C ALA A 46 7.08 -4.39 1.05
N ALA A 47 6.00 -4.18 0.30
CA ALA A 47 6.05 -4.14 -1.16
C ALA A 47 6.94 -3.01 -1.71
N ILE A 48 6.94 -1.83 -1.06
CA ILE A 48 7.77 -0.67 -1.46
C ILE A 48 9.25 -0.87 -1.09
N VAL A 49 9.51 -1.33 0.14
CA VAL A 49 10.88 -1.56 0.63
C VAL A 49 11.52 -2.75 -0.09
N GLY A 50 10.70 -3.65 -0.62
CA GLY A 50 11.09 -4.94 -1.15
C GLY A 50 11.26 -5.92 0.01
N SER A 51 10.34 -6.86 0.13
CA SER A 51 10.49 -8.02 1.01
C SER A 51 11.85 -8.65 0.71
N LYS A 52 12.73 -8.77 1.72
CA LYS A 52 13.85 -9.71 1.59
C LYS A 52 13.20 -11.07 1.46
N ASP A 53 13.19 -11.63 0.26
CA ASP A 53 13.07 -13.06 0.05
C ASP A 53 14.26 -13.71 0.77
N ASN A 54 14.16 -13.90 2.09
CA ASN A 54 14.89 -14.97 2.76
C ASN A 54 14.02 -16.21 2.60
N ASP A 55 14.02 -16.71 1.37
CA ASP A 55 13.75 -18.10 1.09
C ASP A 55 14.87 -18.91 1.78
N THR A 56 14.76 -19.10 3.10
CA THR A 56 15.52 -20.12 3.82
C THR A 56 14.64 -21.35 3.90
N GLY A 57 14.65 -22.10 2.78
CA GLY A 57 14.41 -23.54 2.82
C GLY A 57 15.51 -24.28 3.57
#